data_AF-F8U8R4-F1
#
_entry.id   AF-F8U8R4-F1
#
_cell.length_a   1.000
_cell.length_b   1.000
_cell.length_c   1.000
_cell.angle_alpha   90.00
_cell.angle_beta   90.00
_cell.angle_gamma   90.00
#
_symmetry.space_group_name_H-M   'P 1'
#
loop_
_entity.id
_entity.type
_entity.pdbx_description
1 polymer ?
#
loop_
_entity_poly.entity_id
_entity_poly.type
_entity_poly.pdbx_seq_one_letter_code
_entity_poly.pdbx_strand_id
1 'polypeptide(L)'
;FTNRRNFRLNGPMYDAVSIAEDDQWRRIRGVLSPYFTSGRLKEMFVIMKQHSANLIKSMKMQADKDGPLEMKEYFGPYSMDVVASTA
;
A
#
# COMPACT_ATOMS: atom_id res chain seq x y z
N PHE A 1 6.49 5.16 -23.13
CA PHE A 1 6.13 5.56 -21.75
C PHE A 1 6.77 6.92 -21.52
N THR A 2 6.16 7.78 -20.70
CA THR A 2 6.68 9.14 -20.47
C THR A 2 7.30 9.18 -19.09
N ASN A 3 8.53 9.72 -19.00
CA ASN A 3 9.20 9.90 -17.72
C ASN A 3 8.36 10.80 -16.80
N ARG A 4 8.31 10.42 -15.52
CA ARG A 4 7.58 11.19 -14.50
C ARG A 4 8.39 12.42 -14.10
N ARG A 5 7.74 13.40 -13.48
CA ARG A 5 8.42 14.60 -12.99
C ARG A 5 9.46 14.21 -11.93
N ASN A 6 10.73 14.40 -12.28
CA ASN A 6 11.85 14.14 -11.40
C ASN A 6 12.28 15.44 -10.70
N PHE A 7 12.22 15.46 -9.37
CA PHE A 7 12.59 16.63 -8.56
C PHE A 7 14.10 16.73 -8.30
N ARG A 8 14.89 15.75 -8.76
CA ARG A 8 16.37 15.68 -8.69
C ARG A 8 16.97 15.74 -7.28
N LEU A 9 16.15 15.74 -6.24
CA LEU A 9 16.50 15.65 -4.82
C LEU A 9 16.08 14.29 -4.25
N ASN A 10 16.51 13.22 -4.89
CA ASN A 10 15.95 11.88 -4.66
C ASN A 10 16.67 11.06 -3.59
N GLY A 11 17.86 11.51 -3.14
CA GLY A 11 18.63 10.88 -2.07
C GLY A 11 18.86 9.38 -2.31
N PRO A 12 18.80 8.54 -1.25
CA PRO A 12 18.93 7.08 -1.37
C PRO A 12 17.90 6.40 -2.27
N MET A 13 16.80 7.08 -2.61
CA MET A 13 15.71 6.57 -3.45
C MET A 13 15.87 6.94 -4.92
N TYR A 14 17.06 7.36 -5.37
CA TYR A 14 17.29 7.78 -6.76
C TYR A 14 16.89 6.71 -7.79
N ASP A 15 16.96 5.43 -7.42
CA ASP A 15 16.54 4.28 -8.25
C ASP A 15 15.10 3.81 -7.99
N ALA A 16 14.27 4.55 -7.26
CA ALA A 16 12.87 4.16 -7.04
C ALA A 16 12.08 4.12 -8.36
N VAL A 17 11.15 3.17 -8.50
CA VAL A 17 10.33 3.02 -9.73
C VAL A 17 9.46 4.25 -10.05
N SER A 18 9.22 5.12 -9.07
CA SER A 18 8.54 6.42 -9.24
C SER A 18 9.43 7.50 -9.84
N ILE A 19 10.75 7.32 -9.78
CA ILE A 19 11.79 8.32 -10.10
C ILE A 19 12.61 7.89 -11.31
N ALA A 20 12.96 6.60 -11.41
CA ALA A 20 13.73 6.05 -12.51
C ALA A 20 13.12 6.41 -13.87
N GLU A 21 13.98 6.58 -14.87
CA GLU A 21 13.63 7.03 -16.21
C GLU A 21 14.01 5.96 -17.25
N ASP A 22 13.39 6.02 -18.42
CA ASP A 22 13.80 5.25 -19.60
C ASP A 22 13.95 3.73 -19.35
N ASP A 23 15.07 3.15 -19.76
CA ASP A 23 15.31 1.72 -19.64
C ASP A 23 15.53 1.26 -18.20
N GLN A 24 16.00 2.14 -17.33
CA GLN A 24 16.13 1.85 -15.90
C GLN A 24 14.74 1.65 -15.27
N TRP A 25 13.80 2.54 -15.58
CA TRP A 25 12.40 2.36 -15.20
C TRP A 25 11.83 1.06 -15.75
N ARG A 26 12.07 0.78 -17.03
CA ARG A 26 11.57 -0.44 -17.69
C ARG A 26 12.08 -1.69 -16.96
N ARG A 27 13.36 -1.72 -16.59
CA ARG A 27 14.00 -2.80 -15.85
C ARG A 27 13.40 -2.97 -14.45
N ILE A 28 13.36 -1.91 -13.64
CA ILE A 28 12.82 -1.97 -12.27
C ILE A 28 11.35 -2.36 -12.28
N ARG A 29 10.55 -1.76 -13.16
CA ARG A 29 9.13 -2.12 -13.32
C ARG A 29 8.97 -3.57 -13.73
N GLY A 30 9.83 -4.08 -14.62
CA GLY A 30 9.85 -5.49 -15.03
C GLY A 30 10.00 -6.44 -13.83
N VAL A 31 10.87 -6.10 -12.89
CA VAL A 31 11.08 -6.87 -11.65
C VAL A 31 9.89 -6.78 -10.68
N LEU A 32 9.26 -5.61 -10.57
CA LEU A 32 8.15 -5.39 -9.62
C LEU A 32 6.80 -5.88 -10.13
N SER A 33 6.56 -5.89 -11.45
CA SER A 33 5.25 -6.20 -12.03
C SER A 33 4.69 -7.59 -11.64
N PRO A 34 5.49 -8.66 -11.52
CA PRO A 34 5.00 -9.97 -11.09
C PRO A 34 4.35 -10.00 -9.70
N TYR A 35 4.71 -9.06 -8.80
CA TYR A 35 4.13 -8.96 -7.46
C TYR A 35 2.69 -8.43 -7.46
N PHE A 36 2.25 -7.79 -8.54
CA PHE A 36 0.92 -7.18 -8.66
C PHE A 36 0.01 -7.92 -9.65
N THR A 37 0.27 -9.21 -9.90
CA THR A 37 -0.61 -10.04 -10.73
C THR A 37 -1.92 -10.37 -10.00
N SER A 38 -2.97 -10.72 -10.73
CA SER A 38 -4.25 -11.13 -10.11
C SER A 38 -4.11 -12.33 -9.16
N GLY A 39 -3.15 -13.23 -9.41
CA GLY A 39 -2.85 -14.35 -8.51
C GLY A 39 -2.29 -13.86 -7.17
N ARG A 40 -1.27 -12.99 -7.21
CA ARG A 40 -0.71 -12.36 -5.99
C ARG A 40 -1.74 -11.51 -5.25
N LEU A 41 -2.55 -10.73 -5.95
CA LEU A 41 -3.62 -9.93 -5.33
C LEU A 41 -4.65 -10.80 -4.61
N LYS A 42 -4.97 -12.01 -5.13
CA LYS A 42 -5.83 -12.97 -4.44
C LYS A 42 -5.20 -13.50 -3.16
N GLU A 43 -3.88 -13.72 -3.13
CA GLU A 43 -3.17 -14.10 -1.91
C GLU A 43 -3.22 -12.97 -0.87
N MET A 44 -2.95 -11.73 -1.30
CA MET A 44 -3.02 -10.54 -0.44
C MET A 44 -4.43 -10.30 0.12
N PHE A 45 -5.49 -10.67 -0.60
CA PHE A 45 -6.87 -10.51 -0.15
C PHE A 45 -7.15 -11.25 1.17
N VAL A 46 -6.49 -12.40 1.40
CA VAL A 46 -6.64 -13.15 2.66
C VAL A 46 -6.16 -12.30 3.84
N ILE A 47 -5.02 -11.64 3.69
CA ILE A 47 -4.42 -10.75 4.70
C ILE A 47 -5.28 -9.50 4.91
N MET A 48 -5.78 -8.90 3.82
CA MET A 48 -6.73 -7.77 3.89
C MET A 48 -7.98 -8.14 4.70
N LYS A 49 -8.51 -9.35 4.50
CA LYS A 49 -9.68 -9.84 5.25
C LYS A 49 -9.39 -10.04 6.73
N GLN A 50 -8.19 -10.50 7.08
CA GLN A 50 -7.78 -10.65 8.47
C GLN A 50 -7.70 -9.29 9.18
N HIS A 51 -7.03 -8.32 8.56
CA HIS A 51 -6.89 -6.98 9.14
C HIS A 51 -8.21 -6.20 9.15
N SER A 52 -9.11 -6.45 8.19
CA SER A 52 -10.43 -5.81 8.17
C SER A 52 -11.34 -6.29 9.31
N ALA A 53 -11.17 -7.52 9.79
CA ALA A 53 -11.87 -7.98 10.98
C ALA A 53 -11.46 -7.19 12.23
N ASN A 54 -10.17 -6.88 12.37
CA ASN A 54 -9.66 -6.03 13.47
C ASN A 54 -10.19 -4.60 13.35
N LEU A 55 -10.16 -4.02 12.15
CA LEU A 55 -10.73 -2.72 11.85
C LEU A 55 -12.21 -2.62 12.30
N ILE A 56 -13.04 -3.57 11.84
CA ILE A 56 -14.47 -3.62 12.16
C ILE A 56 -14.69 -3.77 13.68
N LYS A 57 -13.90 -4.62 14.36
CA LYS A 57 -13.99 -4.79 15.81
C LYS A 57 -13.71 -3.48 16.56
N SER A 58 -12.66 -2.77 16.18
CA SER A 58 -12.29 -1.48 16.79
C SER A 58 -13.34 -0.40 16.53
N MET A 59 -13.88 -0.31 15.32
CA MET A 59 -14.94 0.64 14.98
C MET A 59 -16.24 0.36 15.75
N LYS A 60 -16.64 -0.92 15.87
CA LYS A 60 -17.83 -1.31 16.64
C LYS A 60 -17.72 -0.89 18.11
N MET A 61 -16.57 -1.13 18.74
CA MET A 61 -16.33 -0.75 20.13
C MET A 61 -16.50 0.76 20.38
N GLN A 62 -16.20 1.60 19.39
CA GLN A 62 -16.37 3.05 19.48
C GLN A 62 -17.80 3.47 19.12
N ALA A 63 -18.43 2.81 18.14
CA ALA A 63 -19.82 3.03 17.78
C ALA A 63 -20.78 2.67 18.92
N ASP A 64 -20.51 1.59 19.65
CA ASP A 64 -21.30 1.17 20.83
C ASP A 64 -21.26 2.19 21.98
N LYS A 65 -20.33 3.15 21.94
CA LYS A 65 -20.22 4.25 22.90
C LYS A 65 -20.89 5.53 22.39
N ASP A 66 -21.62 5.48 21.27
CA ASP A 66 -22.17 6.62 20.53
C ASP A 66 -21.12 7.70 20.23
N GLY A 67 -19.86 7.29 20.08
CA GLY A 67 -18.74 8.18 19.82
C GLY A 67 -18.56 8.48 18.33
N PRO A 68 -18.07 9.67 17.95
CA PRO A 68 -17.67 9.94 16.58
C PRO A 68 -16.54 8.99 16.15
N LEU A 69 -16.59 8.55 14.89
CA LEU A 69 -15.56 7.72 14.27
C LEU A 69 -14.66 8.60 13.40
N GLU A 70 -13.42 8.80 13.83
CA GLU A 70 -12.40 9.46 13.00
C GLU A 70 -11.80 8.41 12.06
N MET A 71 -12.16 8.47 10.78
CA MET A 71 -11.84 7.41 9.81
C MET A 71 -10.33 7.29 9.53
N LYS A 72 -9.56 8.37 9.62
CA LYS A 72 -8.11 8.35 9.39
C LYS A 72 -7.40 7.57 10.49
N GLU A 73 -7.89 7.63 11.74
CA GLU A 73 -7.36 6.84 12.86
C GLU A 73 -7.57 5.32 12.68
N TYR A 74 -8.59 4.92 11.91
CA TYR A 74 -8.87 3.52 11.64
C TYR A 74 -8.20 3.01 10.35
N PHE A 75 -8.30 3.76 9.25
CA PHE A 75 -7.77 3.34 7.95
C PHE A 75 -6.25 3.50 7.83
N GLY A 76 -5.64 4.41 8.60
CA GLY A 76 -4.19 4.58 8.62
C GLY A 76 -3.46 3.30 9.09
N PRO A 77 -3.73 2.82 10.32
CA PRO A 77 -3.18 1.57 10.83
C PRO A 77 -3.55 0.37 9.95
N TYR A 78 -4.82 0.24 9.53
CA TYR A 78 -5.24 -0.85 8.64
C TYR A 78 -4.42 -0.92 7.34
N SER A 79 -4.20 0.23 6.69
CA SER A 79 -3.44 0.27 5.44
C SER A 79 -1.97 -0.08 5.66
N MET A 80 -1.40 0.37 6.79
CA MET A 80 -0.02 0.05 7.17
C MET A 80 0.14 -1.45 7.46
N ASP A 81 -0.77 -2.05 8.23
CA ASP A 81 -0.75 -3.46 8.57
C ASP A 81 -0.89 -4.34 7.33
N VAL A 82 -1.81 -4.00 6.42
CA VAL A 82 -1.97 -4.71 5.14
C VAL A 82 -0.71 -4.63 4.29
N VAL A 83 -0.13 -3.45 4.11
CA VAL A 83 1.08 -3.28 3.29
C VAL A 83 2.26 -4.03 3.91
N ALA A 84 2.50 -3.88 5.22
CA ALA A 84 3.61 -4.53 5.90
C ALA A 84 3.48 -6.06 5.92
N SER A 85 2.26 -6.59 5.97
CA SER A 85 2.00 -8.04 6.00
C SER A 85 2.02 -8.69 4.61
N THR A 86 1.91 -7.90 3.54
CA THR A 86 1.85 -8.40 2.15
C THR A 86 3.12 -8.14 1.33
N ALA A 87 4.00 -7.27 1.82
CA ALA A 87 5.27 -6.89 1.21
C ALA A 87 6.36 -7.97 1.36
#